data_AF-Q6B8I1-F1
#
_entry.id   AF-Q6B8I1-F1
#
_cell.length_a   1.000
_cell.length_b   1.000
_cell.length_c   1.000
_cell.angle_alpha   90.00
_cell.angle_beta   90.00
_cell.angle_gamma   90.00
#
_symmetry.space_group_name_H-M   'P 1'
#
loop_
_entity.id
_entity.type
_entity.pdbx_description
1 polymer ?
#
loop_
_entity_poly.entity_id
_entity_poly.type
_entity_poly.pdbx_seq_one_letter_code
_entity_poly.pdbx_strand_id
1 'polypeptide(L)'
;MAETSLPELGGEDKATPCPSILELEELLRAGKSSCSRVDEVWPNLFIGDAATANNRFELWKLGITHVLNAAHKGLYCQGGPDFYGSSVSYLGVPAHDLPDFDISAYFSSAADFIHRALNTPGAKVLVHCVVGVSRSATLVLAYLMLHQRLSLRQAVITVRQHRWVFPNRGFLHQLCRLDQQLRGAGQS
;
A
#
# COMPACT_ATOMS: atom_id res chain seq x y z
N MET A 1 -24.79 -14.91 -11.22
CA MET A 1 -24.05 -14.82 -9.94
C MET A 1 -23.11 -13.65 -10.07
N ALA A 2 -23.13 -12.72 -9.12
CA ALA A 2 -22.77 -11.30 -9.32
C ALA A 2 -21.39 -11.06 -9.97
N GLU A 3 -21.40 -10.62 -11.23
CA GLU A 3 -20.26 -10.01 -11.90
C GLU A 3 -19.99 -8.67 -11.20
N THR A 4 -18.85 -8.58 -10.52
CA THR A 4 -18.39 -7.32 -9.94
C THR A 4 -17.55 -6.64 -11.02
N SER A 5 -18.16 -5.71 -11.75
CA SER A 5 -17.50 -4.92 -12.78
C SER A 5 -16.43 -4.04 -12.12
N LEU A 6 -15.16 -4.27 -12.46
CA LEU A 6 -14.07 -3.33 -12.16
C LEU A 6 -14.38 -1.98 -12.82
N PRO A 7 -14.07 -0.84 -12.19
CA PRO A 7 -14.18 0.45 -12.85
C PRO A 7 -13.22 0.47 -14.05
N GLU A 8 -13.77 0.69 -15.24
CA GLU A 8 -12.97 0.99 -16.43
C GLU A 8 -12.25 2.32 -16.23
N LEU A 9 -10.97 2.24 -15.82
CA LEU A 9 -10.04 3.37 -15.92
C LEU A 9 -9.67 3.53 -17.40
N GLY A 10 -10.55 4.21 -18.12
CA GLY A 10 -10.34 4.58 -19.52
C GLY A 10 -9.15 5.54 -19.67
N GLY A 11 -8.23 5.18 -20.56
CA GLY A 11 -7.81 6.08 -21.64
C GLY A 11 -6.78 7.19 -21.36
N GLU A 12 -5.91 7.10 -20.35
CA GLU A 12 -4.64 7.85 -20.36
C GLU A 12 -3.48 6.91 -20.72
N ASP A 13 -3.54 6.43 -21.96
CA ASP A 13 -2.50 5.67 -22.62
C ASP A 13 -1.65 6.65 -23.44
N LYS A 14 -0.35 6.75 -23.10
CA LYS A 14 0.75 7.56 -23.71
C LYS A 14 1.08 8.94 -23.09
N ALA A 15 2.15 8.90 -22.29
CA ALA A 15 3.23 9.90 -22.13
C ALA A 15 3.06 11.09 -21.16
N THR A 16 2.24 10.99 -20.11
CA THR A 16 2.35 11.95 -19.00
C THR A 16 3.66 11.71 -18.23
N PRO A 17 4.53 12.71 -18.04
CA PRO A 17 5.74 12.54 -17.23
C PRO A 17 5.38 12.17 -15.78
N CYS A 18 6.32 11.54 -15.07
CA CYS A 18 6.17 11.31 -13.63
C CYS A 18 5.85 12.65 -12.96
N PRO A 19 4.80 12.72 -12.12
CA PRO A 19 4.49 13.94 -11.41
C PRO A 19 5.68 14.37 -10.55
N SER A 20 5.91 15.67 -10.49
CA SER A 20 6.81 16.29 -9.53
C SER A 20 6.34 16.01 -8.09
N ILE A 21 7.23 16.17 -7.12
CA ILE A 21 6.88 16.01 -5.70
C ILE A 21 5.77 16.98 -5.30
N LEU A 22 5.77 18.21 -5.84
CA LEU A 22 4.73 19.20 -5.57
C LEU A 22 3.36 18.72 -6.09
N GLU A 23 3.30 18.23 -7.32
CA GLU A 23 2.06 17.68 -7.89
C GLU A 23 1.57 16.46 -7.09
N LEU A 24 2.48 15.59 -6.62
CA LEU A 24 2.11 14.48 -5.76
C LEU A 24 1.54 14.95 -4.42
N GLU A 25 2.16 15.93 -3.78
CA GLU A 25 1.67 16.52 -2.53
C GLU A 25 0.29 17.16 -2.72
N GLU A 26 0.06 17.87 -3.83
CA GLU A 26 -1.26 18.42 -4.18
C GLU A 26 -2.30 17.32 -4.38
N LEU A 27 -1.94 16.25 -5.11
CA LEU A 27 -2.82 15.10 -5.27
C LEU A 27 -3.16 14.45 -3.92
N LEU A 28 -2.18 14.25 -3.03
CA LEU A 28 -2.42 13.64 -1.73
C LEU A 28 -3.29 14.54 -0.83
N ARG A 29 -3.11 15.87 -0.88
CA ARG A 29 -3.95 16.83 -0.14
C ARG A 29 -5.41 16.83 -0.57
N ALA A 30 -5.68 16.59 -1.85
CA ALA A 30 -7.04 16.52 -2.39
C ALA A 30 -7.75 15.18 -2.09
N GLY A 31 -7.13 14.29 -1.30
CA GLY A 31 -7.76 13.04 -0.84
C GLY A 31 -8.89 13.26 0.15
N LYS A 32 -9.69 12.22 0.37
CA LYS A 32 -10.78 12.26 1.35
C LYS A 32 -10.20 12.29 2.78
N SER A 33 -10.56 13.30 3.55
CA SER A 33 -10.30 13.33 4.99
C SER A 33 -11.11 12.22 5.68
N SER A 34 -10.51 11.06 5.90
CA SER A 34 -11.09 9.96 6.69
C SER A 34 -10.33 9.84 8.00
N CYS A 35 -11.07 9.78 9.12
CA CYS A 35 -10.51 9.51 10.45
C CYS A 35 -10.57 8.01 10.81
N SER A 36 -10.70 7.12 9.82
CA SER A 36 -10.75 5.69 10.05
C SER A 36 -9.37 5.13 10.44
N ARG A 37 -9.37 4.13 11.31
CA ARG A 37 -8.15 3.38 11.67
C ARG A 37 -7.69 2.44 10.57
N VAL A 38 -8.64 1.95 9.76
CA VAL A 38 -8.40 1.02 8.65
C VAL A 38 -9.39 1.28 7.53
N ASP A 39 -8.92 1.25 6.29
CA ASP A 39 -9.75 1.42 5.09
C ASP A 39 -9.35 0.40 4.03
N GLU A 40 -10.35 -0.13 3.32
CA GLU A 40 -10.13 -0.91 2.11
C GLU A 40 -9.80 0.05 0.96
N VAL A 41 -8.58 -0.01 0.44
CA VAL A 41 -8.07 0.93 -0.58
C VAL A 41 -8.00 0.31 -1.98
N TRP A 42 -8.18 -1.00 -2.05
CA TRP A 42 -8.26 -1.82 -3.25
C TRP A 42 -8.96 -3.14 -2.87
N PRO A 43 -9.66 -3.87 -3.76
CA PRO A 43 -10.38 -5.08 -3.40
C PRO A 43 -9.54 -6.06 -2.54
N ASN A 44 -10.03 -6.35 -1.34
CA ASN A 44 -9.42 -7.18 -0.31
C ASN A 44 -8.06 -6.69 0.26
N LEU A 45 -7.67 -5.45 -0.03
CA LEU A 45 -6.43 -4.83 0.43
C LEU A 45 -6.71 -3.61 1.30
N PHE A 46 -6.26 -3.70 2.55
CA PHE A 46 -6.53 -2.72 3.59
C PHE A 46 -5.25 -1.98 3.98
N ILE A 47 -5.36 -0.68 4.23
CA ILE A 47 -4.33 0.08 4.94
C ILE A 47 -4.85 0.43 6.33
N GLY A 48 -4.04 0.16 7.37
CA GLY A 48 -4.41 0.51 8.74
C GLY A 48 -3.26 1.01 9.62
N ASP A 49 -3.61 1.38 10.85
CA ASP A 49 -2.69 1.79 11.89
C ASP A 49 -2.27 0.64 12.83
N ALA A 50 -1.40 0.92 13.79
CA ALA A 50 -0.95 -0.06 14.78
C ALA A 50 -2.08 -0.52 15.70
N ALA A 51 -3.10 0.30 15.95
CA ALA A 51 -4.21 -0.07 16.82
C ALA A 51 -5.08 -1.14 16.15
N THR A 52 -5.35 -1.03 14.84
CA THR A 52 -5.99 -2.10 14.05
C THR A 52 -5.13 -3.36 14.06
N ALA A 53 -3.82 -3.25 13.81
CA ALA A 53 -2.92 -4.40 13.74
C ALA A 53 -2.79 -5.16 15.07
N ASN A 54 -2.95 -4.47 16.20
CA ASN A 54 -2.92 -5.05 17.55
C ASN A 54 -4.30 -5.56 18.03
N ASN A 55 -5.36 -5.43 17.22
CA ASN A 55 -6.70 -5.88 17.57
C ASN A 55 -7.09 -7.16 16.82
N ARG A 56 -6.70 -8.32 17.35
CA ARG A 56 -6.95 -9.62 16.70
C ARG A 56 -8.42 -9.92 16.46
N PHE A 57 -9.32 -9.45 17.33
CA PHE A 57 -10.75 -9.64 17.16
C PHE A 57 -11.29 -8.86 15.95
N GLU A 58 -10.83 -7.62 15.77
CA GLU A 58 -11.18 -6.81 14.60
C GLU A 58 -10.60 -7.39 13.31
N LEU A 59 -9.34 -7.86 13.34
CA LEU A 59 -8.73 -8.55 12.20
C LEU A 59 -9.49 -9.80 11.79
N TRP A 60 -9.89 -10.62 12.77
CA TRP A 60 -10.72 -11.81 12.53
C TRP A 60 -12.08 -11.43 11.94
N LYS A 61 -12.75 -10.41 12.49
CA LYS A 61 -14.04 -9.92 11.99
C LYS A 61 -13.97 -9.39 10.56
N LEU A 62 -12.87 -8.73 10.19
CA LEU A 62 -12.61 -8.27 8.82
C LEU A 62 -12.27 -9.43 7.86
N GLY A 63 -11.88 -10.59 8.40
CA GLY A 63 -11.43 -11.76 7.64
C GLY A 63 -9.98 -11.61 7.14
N ILE A 64 -9.13 -10.87 7.87
CA ILE A 64 -7.72 -10.69 7.49
C ILE A 64 -6.98 -12.02 7.59
N THR A 65 -6.33 -12.40 6.49
CA THR A 65 -5.55 -13.64 6.35
C THR A 65 -4.05 -13.38 6.22
N HIS A 66 -3.68 -12.15 5.86
CA HIS A 66 -2.30 -11.76 5.61
C HIS A 66 -2.04 -10.40 6.25
N VAL A 67 -0.93 -10.26 6.96
CA VAL A 67 -0.50 -9.00 7.58
C VAL A 67 0.89 -8.64 7.08
N LEU A 68 1.02 -7.46 6.47
CA LEU A 68 2.29 -6.82 6.16
C LEU A 68 2.51 -5.65 7.13
N ASN A 69 3.47 -5.82 8.04
CA ASN A 69 3.87 -4.78 8.98
C ASN A 69 5.03 -3.97 8.40
N ALA A 70 4.73 -2.77 7.90
CA ALA A 70 5.69 -1.82 7.34
C ALA A 70 6.43 -0.99 8.42
N ALA A 71 6.38 -1.41 9.69
CA ALA A 71 7.09 -0.81 10.81
C ALA A 71 7.62 -1.91 11.76
N HIS A 72 7.99 -3.06 11.21
CA HIS A 72 8.38 -4.24 11.99
C HIS A 72 9.54 -3.93 12.94
N LYS A 73 9.44 -4.42 14.19
CA LYS A 73 10.36 -4.13 15.30
C LYS A 73 10.38 -2.67 15.77
N GLY A 74 9.49 -1.82 15.27
CA GLY A 74 9.27 -0.48 15.81
C GLY A 74 8.56 -0.52 17.18
N LEU A 75 8.72 0.56 17.96
CA LEU A 75 8.22 0.66 19.34
C LEU A 75 6.73 0.32 19.52
N TYR A 76 5.91 0.53 18.49
CA TYR A 76 4.45 0.33 18.51
C TYR A 76 3.96 -0.87 17.69
N CYS A 77 4.86 -1.52 16.95
CA CYS A 77 4.54 -2.55 15.96
C CYS A 77 5.37 -3.81 16.22
N GLN A 78 5.37 -4.25 17.49
CA GLN A 78 6.12 -5.41 17.96
C GLN A 78 5.46 -6.76 17.61
N GLY A 79 4.23 -6.74 17.07
CA GLY A 79 3.55 -7.94 16.59
C GLY A 79 4.40 -8.67 15.54
N GLY A 80 4.62 -9.96 15.75
CA GLY A 80 5.25 -10.90 14.82
C GLY A 80 4.31 -12.06 14.48
N PRO A 81 4.81 -13.10 13.79
CA PRO A 81 4.01 -14.27 13.44
C PRO A 81 3.28 -14.90 14.64
N ASP A 82 3.96 -14.99 15.80
CA ASP A 82 3.40 -15.57 17.02
C ASP A 82 2.18 -14.81 17.57
N PHE A 83 2.10 -13.51 17.32
CA PHE A 83 0.97 -12.69 17.77
C PHE A 83 -0.32 -13.06 17.04
N TYR A 84 -0.23 -13.31 15.73
CA TYR A 84 -1.40 -13.59 14.88
C TYR A 84 -1.78 -15.07 14.83
N GLY A 85 -0.84 -15.98 15.14
CA GLY A 85 -1.07 -17.42 15.11
C GLY A 85 -0.99 -18.00 13.69
N SER A 86 -1.24 -19.30 13.56
CA SER A 86 -1.00 -20.07 12.32
C SER A 86 -1.96 -19.76 11.17
N SER A 87 -3.07 -19.07 11.43
CA SER A 87 -4.08 -18.73 10.41
C SER A 87 -3.76 -17.46 9.62
N VAL A 88 -2.72 -16.71 10.02
CA VAL A 88 -2.35 -15.45 9.39
C VAL A 88 -0.91 -15.51 8.90
N SER A 89 -0.73 -15.30 7.60
CA SER A 89 0.59 -15.14 7.01
C SER A 89 1.14 -13.75 7.35
N TYR A 90 2.40 -13.68 7.77
CA TYR A 90 3.01 -12.43 8.22
C TYR A 90 4.25 -12.07 7.41
N LEU A 91 4.38 -10.80 7.02
CA LEU A 91 5.60 -10.21 6.49
C LEU A 91 5.95 -8.94 7.29
N GLY A 92 7.16 -8.91 7.85
CA GLY A 92 7.68 -7.74 8.55
C GLY A 92 8.71 -6.98 7.71
N VAL A 93 8.45 -5.70 7.44
CA VAL A 93 9.40 -4.77 6.82
C VAL A 93 9.89 -3.78 7.88
N PRO A 94 11.19 -3.79 8.24
CA PRO A 94 11.74 -2.97 9.31
C PRO A 94 12.01 -1.53 8.84
N ALA A 95 10.96 -0.83 8.39
CA ALA A 95 11.09 0.52 7.84
C ALA A 95 10.91 1.64 8.87
N HIS A 96 11.81 2.63 8.80
CA HIS A 96 11.72 3.90 9.51
C HIS A 96 11.02 4.94 8.63
N ASP A 97 10.19 5.81 9.24
CA ASP A 97 9.45 6.84 8.49
C ASP A 97 10.29 8.10 8.28
N LEU A 98 11.43 7.92 7.61
CA LEU A 98 12.40 8.99 7.39
C LEU A 98 12.67 9.13 5.89
N PRO A 99 12.87 10.36 5.37
CA PRO A 99 13.15 10.58 3.95
C PRO A 99 14.42 9.91 3.41
N ASP A 100 15.38 9.61 4.27
CA ASP A 100 16.66 8.96 3.94
C ASP A 100 16.61 7.43 4.06
N PHE A 101 15.52 6.85 4.56
CA PHE A 101 15.35 5.40 4.60
C PHE A 101 15.04 4.84 3.20
N ASP A 102 15.83 3.87 2.74
CA ASP A 102 15.58 3.17 1.48
C ASP A 102 14.48 2.10 1.64
N ILE A 103 13.23 2.53 1.48
CA ILE A 103 12.07 1.64 1.46
C ILE A 103 11.93 0.92 0.11
N SER A 104 12.56 1.43 -0.96
CA SER A 104 12.50 0.86 -2.30
C SER A 104 13.09 -0.54 -2.40
N ALA A 105 14.08 -0.85 -1.56
CA ALA A 105 14.63 -2.19 -1.38
C ALA A 105 13.58 -3.25 -1.01
N TYR A 106 12.42 -2.83 -0.48
CA TYR A 106 11.32 -3.72 -0.07
C TYR A 106 10.13 -3.71 -1.04
N PHE A 107 10.17 -2.93 -2.12
CA PHE A 107 9.03 -2.82 -3.04
C PHE A 107 8.66 -4.17 -3.65
N SER A 108 9.62 -4.90 -4.23
CA SER A 108 9.35 -6.20 -4.85
C SER A 108 8.84 -7.23 -3.82
N SER A 109 9.54 -7.41 -2.70
CA SER A 109 9.17 -8.42 -1.70
C SER A 109 7.80 -8.15 -1.05
N ALA A 110 7.49 -6.88 -0.76
CA ALA A 110 6.19 -6.46 -0.26
C ALA A 110 5.09 -6.64 -1.31
N ALA A 111 5.34 -6.21 -2.55
CA ALA A 111 4.38 -6.31 -3.63
C ALA A 111 4.06 -7.77 -3.99
N ASP A 112 5.06 -8.65 -4.01
CA ASP A 112 4.87 -10.08 -4.27
C ASP A 112 4.11 -10.78 -3.14
N PHE A 113 4.34 -10.39 -1.89
CA PHE A 113 3.54 -10.88 -0.75
C PHE A 113 2.07 -10.50 -0.92
N ILE A 114 1.78 -9.23 -1.22
CA ILE A 114 0.41 -8.75 -1.44
C ILE A 114 -0.21 -9.45 -2.65
N HIS A 115 0.52 -9.57 -3.77
CA HIS A 115 0.02 -10.17 -5.00
C HIS A 115 -0.33 -11.65 -4.83
N ARG A 116 0.56 -12.45 -4.21
CA ARG A 116 0.28 -13.86 -3.93
C ARG A 116 -0.92 -14.05 -3.02
N ALA A 117 -1.04 -13.20 -1.99
CA ALA A 117 -2.17 -13.23 -1.08
C ALA A 117 -3.49 -12.95 -1.83
N LEU A 118 -3.55 -11.87 -2.62
CA LEU A 118 -4.78 -11.46 -3.33
C LEU A 118 -5.18 -12.41 -4.46
N ASN A 119 -4.26 -13.22 -4.98
CA ASN A 119 -4.57 -14.31 -5.91
C ASN A 119 -5.13 -15.57 -5.23
N THR A 120 -5.17 -15.62 -3.90
CA THR A 120 -5.78 -16.72 -3.14
C THR A 120 -7.27 -16.41 -2.89
N PRO A 121 -8.21 -17.25 -3.35
CA PRO A 121 -9.64 -17.00 -3.16
C PRO A 121 -10.01 -16.75 -1.69
N GLY A 122 -10.71 -15.63 -1.44
CA GLY A 122 -11.17 -15.24 -0.10
C GLY A 122 -10.11 -14.62 0.82
N ALA A 123 -8.85 -14.56 0.39
CA ALA A 123 -7.80 -13.92 1.18
C ALA A 123 -7.96 -12.40 1.22
N LYS A 124 -7.65 -11.83 2.39
CA LYS A 124 -7.60 -10.39 2.63
C LYS A 124 -6.29 -10.00 3.29
N VAL A 125 -5.75 -8.86 2.88
CA VAL A 125 -4.42 -8.36 3.28
C VAL A 125 -4.57 -7.06 4.05
N LEU A 126 -3.99 -6.99 5.25
CA LEU A 126 -3.75 -5.73 5.94
C LEU A 126 -2.29 -5.31 5.75
N VAL A 127 -2.09 -4.10 5.23
CA VAL A 127 -0.79 -3.43 5.21
C VAL A 127 -0.82 -2.28 6.21
N HIS A 128 -0.03 -2.36 7.27
CA HIS A 128 -0.06 -1.34 8.32
C HIS A 128 1.33 -0.79 8.62
N CYS A 129 1.37 0.36 9.27
CA CYS A 129 2.58 0.85 9.95
C CYS A 129 2.18 1.33 11.35
N VAL A 130 2.73 2.46 11.82
CA VAL A 130 2.29 3.04 13.10
C VAL A 130 0.94 3.75 12.95
N VAL A 131 0.81 4.62 11.95
CA VAL A 131 -0.38 5.46 11.71
C VAL A 131 -1.14 5.13 10.42
N GLY A 132 -0.56 4.31 9.55
CA GLY A 132 -1.19 3.93 8.28
C GLY A 132 -1.17 5.01 7.19
N VAL A 133 -0.21 5.93 7.20
CA VAL A 133 -0.20 7.13 6.31
C VAL A 133 0.97 7.13 5.31
N SER A 134 2.18 6.76 5.75
CA SER A 134 3.41 6.92 4.95
C SER A 134 4.01 5.59 4.52
N ARG A 135 4.66 4.84 5.43
CA ARG A 135 5.33 3.56 5.10
C ARG A 135 4.42 2.52 4.44
N SER A 136 3.29 2.23 5.08
CA SER A 136 2.30 1.26 4.55
C SER A 136 1.70 1.71 3.23
N ALA A 137 1.37 2.99 3.10
CA ALA A 137 0.85 3.57 1.87
C ALA A 137 1.87 3.46 0.74
N THR A 138 3.15 3.72 1.02
CA THR A 138 4.22 3.61 0.02
C THR A 138 4.32 2.19 -0.56
N LEU A 139 4.27 1.16 0.29
CA LEU A 139 4.31 -0.23 -0.17
C LEU A 139 3.07 -0.62 -0.97
N VAL A 140 1.88 -0.13 -0.60
CA VAL A 140 0.66 -0.35 -1.37
C VAL A 140 0.71 0.36 -2.72
N LEU A 141 1.19 1.60 -2.77
CA LEU A 141 1.37 2.33 -4.03
C LEU A 141 2.33 1.58 -4.96
N ALA A 142 3.47 1.12 -4.43
CA ALA A 142 4.42 0.32 -5.20
C ALA A 142 3.80 -1.00 -5.70
N TYR A 143 2.99 -1.68 -4.88
CA TYR A 143 2.24 -2.86 -5.30
C TYR A 143 1.29 -2.58 -6.49
N LEU A 144 0.50 -1.52 -6.41
CA LEU A 144 -0.42 -1.15 -7.49
C LEU A 144 0.33 -0.82 -8.79
N MET A 145 1.49 -0.16 -8.68
CA MET A 145 2.33 0.13 -9.84
C MET A 145 2.91 -1.14 -10.47
N LEU A 146 3.47 -2.04 -9.65
CA LEU A 146 4.16 -3.25 -10.10
C LEU A 146 3.20 -4.30 -10.66
N HIS A 147 2.08 -4.57 -9.98
CA HIS A 147 1.20 -5.70 -10.28
C HIS A 147 -0.15 -5.32 -10.87
N GLN A 148 -0.61 -4.07 -10.69
CA GLN A 148 -1.85 -3.56 -11.29
C GLN A 148 -1.61 -2.61 -12.47
N ARG A 149 -0.34 -2.42 -12.87
CA ARG A 149 0.09 -1.60 -14.02
C ARG A 149 -0.40 -0.15 -13.97
N LEU A 150 -0.58 0.38 -12.75
CA LEU A 150 -0.94 1.78 -12.57
C LEU A 150 0.31 2.66 -12.64
N SER A 151 0.22 3.83 -13.27
CA SER A 151 1.18 4.90 -13.02
C SER A 151 1.14 5.33 -11.56
N LEU A 152 2.21 5.97 -11.05
CA LEU A 152 2.20 6.52 -9.69
C LEU A 152 1.01 7.46 -9.46
N ARG A 153 0.69 8.30 -10.46
CA ARG A 153 -0.47 9.21 -10.41
C ARG A 153 -1.77 8.44 -10.23
N GLN A 154 -2.00 7.40 -11.02
CA GLN A 154 -3.20 6.55 -10.90
C GLN A 154 -3.25 5.84 -9.54
N ALA A 155 -2.15 5.25 -9.08
CA ALA A 155 -2.08 4.57 -7.79
C ALA A 155 -2.41 5.53 -6.62
N VAL A 156 -1.88 6.76 -6.64
CA VAL A 156 -2.21 7.80 -5.65
C VAL A 156 -3.69 8.17 -5.71
N ILE A 157 -4.25 8.37 -6.91
CA ILE A 157 -5.68 8.68 -7.07
C ILE A 157 -6.56 7.57 -6.52
N THR A 158 -6.21 6.31 -6.77
CA THR A 158 -6.94 5.14 -6.25
C THR A 158 -6.93 5.12 -4.72
N VAL A 159 -5.75 5.15 -4.10
CA VAL A 159 -5.65 5.01 -2.63
C VAL A 159 -6.27 6.21 -1.90
N ARG A 160 -6.06 7.45 -2.38
CA ARG A 160 -6.54 8.67 -1.70
C ARG A 160 -8.06 8.81 -1.65
N GLN A 161 -8.80 8.08 -2.49
CA GLN A 161 -10.27 8.08 -2.49
C GLN A 161 -10.82 7.38 -1.25
N HIS A 162 -10.08 6.40 -0.72
CA HIS A 162 -10.50 5.56 0.38
C HIS A 162 -9.84 5.96 1.71
N ARG A 163 -8.56 6.35 1.68
CA ARG A 163 -7.78 6.68 2.88
C ARG A 163 -6.93 7.92 2.67
N TRP A 164 -6.89 8.79 3.67
CA TRP A 164 -5.92 9.88 3.69
C TRP A 164 -4.51 9.31 3.91
N VAL A 165 -3.66 9.45 2.90
CA VAL A 165 -2.27 8.96 2.90
C VAL A 165 -1.33 10.10 2.51
N PHE A 166 -0.11 10.05 3.02
CA PHE A 166 0.90 11.06 2.79
C PHE A 166 2.31 10.49 3.04
N PRO A 167 2.87 9.71 2.09
CA PRO A 167 4.27 9.32 2.15
C PRO A 167 5.20 10.51 2.32
N ASN A 168 6.27 10.34 3.09
CA ASN A 168 7.29 11.39 3.21
C ASN A 168 7.97 11.65 1.84
N ARG A 169 8.60 12.82 1.68
CA ARG A 169 9.22 13.22 0.40
C ARG A 169 10.26 12.23 -0.14
N GLY A 170 11.03 11.58 0.74
CA GLY A 170 12.00 10.57 0.33
C GLY A 170 11.35 9.35 -0.29
N PHE A 171 10.24 8.90 0.28
CA PHE A 171 9.43 7.81 -0.27
C PHE A 171 8.75 8.19 -1.56
N LEU A 172 8.25 9.43 -1.69
CA LEU A 172 7.71 9.94 -2.94
C LEU A 172 8.79 9.95 -4.03
N HIS A 173 10.02 10.39 -3.74
CA HIS A 173 11.13 10.32 -4.70
C HIS A 173 11.43 8.87 -5.13
N GLN A 174 11.42 7.91 -4.20
CA GLN A 174 11.63 6.50 -4.50
C GLN A 174 10.51 5.92 -5.37
N LEU A 175 9.25 6.30 -5.13
CA LEU A 175 8.12 5.94 -5.98
C LEU A 175 8.21 6.59 -7.38
N CYS A 176 8.64 7.85 -7.48
CA CYS A 176 8.90 8.52 -8.76
C CYS A 176 9.95 7.76 -9.57
N ARG A 177 11.03 7.28 -8.92
CA ARG A 177 12.06 6.47 -9.57
C ARG A 177 11.49 5.14 -10.07
N LEU A 178 10.65 4.48 -9.29
CA LEU A 178 9.94 3.27 -9.71
C LEU A 178 9.05 3.55 -10.95
N ASP A 179 8.29 4.64 -10.94
CA ASP A 179 7.41 5.04 -12.06
C ASP A 179 8.21 5.26 -13.35
N GLN A 180 9.35 5.95 -13.25
CA GLN A 180 10.26 6.14 -14.39
C GLN A 180 10.80 4.82 -14.93
N GLN A 181 11.19 3.89 -14.04
CA GLN A 181 11.70 2.57 -14.43
C GLN A 181 10.63 1.74 -15.16
N LEU A 182 9.40 1.72 -14.64
CA LEU A 182 8.30 0.95 -15.23
C LEU A 182 7.85 1.51 -16.59
N ARG A 183 7.82 2.85 -16.75
CA ARG A 183 7.54 3.50 -18.04
C ARG A 183 8.63 3.30 -19.08
N GLY A 184 9.89 3.15 -18.65
CA GLY A 184 11.02 2.84 -19.53
C GLY A 184 11.00 1.38 -19.99
N ALA A 185 10.70 0.45 -19.07
CA ALA A 185 10.65 -0.99 -19.37
C ALA A 185 9.51 -1.37 -20.33
N GLY A 186 8.39 -0.65 -20.30
CA GLY A 186 7.26 -0.87 -21.23
C GLY A 186 7.49 -0.37 -22.66
N GLN A 187 8.65 0.21 -22.97
CA GLN A 187 9.02 0.70 -24.31
C GLN A 187 10.17 -0.10 -24.96
N SER A 188 10.59 -1.20 -24.33
CA SER A 188 11.68 -2.08 -24.80
C SER A 188 11.20 -3.49 -25.12
#